data_AF-A0A7R9UUU6-F1
#
_entry.id   AF-A0A7R9UUU6-F1
#
_cell.length_a   1.000
_cell.length_b   1.000
_cell.length_c   1.000
_cell.angle_alpha   90.00
_cell.angle_beta   90.00
_cell.angle_gamma   90.00
#
_symmetry.space_group_name_H-M   'P 1'
#
loop_
_entity.id
_entity.type
_entity.pdbx_description
1 polymer ?
#
loop_
_entity_poly.entity_id
_entity_poly.type
_entity_poly.pdbx_seq_one_letter_code
_entity_poly.pdbx_strand_id
1 'polypeptide(L)'
;GGMAGMRGMGEPPRTRQRSGSAGPTYHSPGGAAAPQPPLVTRELALSLEELLTGCTKKIKVTRQRAGRPEANTLQIHVQPGWKAGTKLTFPGEGDQLGGPGSPAGDICFVIAQKPHPRYARVGDDLEVHTRATLKDVVRGQEIEVPHLVPAAPPLRARLDQAQLAGSRH
;
A
#
# COMPACT_ATOMS: atom_id res chain seq x y z
N GLY A 1 -81.92 -69.18 -19.74
CA GLY A 1 -81.62 -68.46 -21.00
C GLY A 1 -81.02 -67.11 -20.67
N GLY A 2 -80.15 -66.58 -21.56
CA GLY A 2 -79.22 -65.44 -21.38
C GLY A 2 -79.79 -64.14 -20.81
N MET A 3 -79.00 -63.14 -20.40
CA MET A 3 -77.93 -62.41 -21.12
C MET A 3 -76.97 -61.73 -20.12
N ALA A 4 -75.65 -61.82 -20.33
CA ALA A 4 -74.72 -60.78 -20.82
C ALA A 4 -74.50 -59.55 -19.92
N GLY A 5 -73.28 -59.41 -19.39
CA GLY A 5 -72.76 -58.20 -18.76
C GLY A 5 -71.32 -57.92 -19.22
N MET A 6 -71.03 -56.70 -19.67
CA MET A 6 -69.68 -56.21 -19.96
C MET A 6 -69.66 -54.70 -20.27
N ARG A 7 -68.78 -53.96 -19.58
CA ARG A 7 -68.04 -52.70 -19.93
C ARG A 7 -67.68 -52.01 -18.61
N GLY A 8 -66.50 -51.45 -18.35
CA GLY A 8 -65.39 -50.99 -19.18
C GLY A 8 -64.88 -49.68 -18.56
N MET A 9 -63.56 -49.57 -18.34
CA MET A 9 -62.82 -48.50 -17.65
C MET A 9 -62.97 -47.07 -18.22
N GLY A 10 -62.78 -46.03 -17.39
CA GLY A 10 -62.43 -44.67 -17.85
C GLY A 10 -62.53 -43.51 -16.84
N GLU A 11 -61.36 -42.95 -16.48
CA GLU A 11 -61.06 -41.56 -16.04
C GLU A 11 -61.38 -41.06 -14.59
N PRO A 12 -60.36 -40.56 -13.85
CA PRO A 12 -60.52 -39.71 -12.67
C PRO A 12 -60.55 -38.20 -12.98
N PRO A 13 -61.10 -37.36 -12.09
CA PRO A 13 -61.57 -36.01 -12.40
C PRO A 13 -60.48 -34.92 -12.43
N ARG A 14 -60.68 -33.94 -13.32
CA ARG A 14 -59.90 -32.71 -13.47
C ARG A 14 -60.07 -31.81 -12.24
N THR A 15 -58.98 -31.60 -11.50
CA THR A 15 -58.90 -30.57 -10.45
C THR A 15 -58.78 -29.17 -11.05
N ARG A 16 -59.60 -28.28 -10.49
CA ARG A 16 -59.80 -26.88 -10.85
C ARG A 16 -58.52 -26.06 -10.65
N GLN A 17 -58.02 -25.45 -11.73
CA GLN A 17 -56.94 -24.46 -11.70
C GLN A 17 -57.32 -23.30 -10.77
N ARG A 18 -56.61 -23.18 -9.65
CA ARG A 18 -56.55 -21.95 -8.85
C ARG A 18 -55.33 -21.18 -9.33
N SER A 19 -55.59 -20.07 -10.00
CA SER A 19 -54.62 -19.04 -10.40
C SER A 19 -53.91 -18.48 -9.16
N GLY A 20 -52.76 -19.06 -8.82
CA GLY A 20 -51.73 -18.41 -8.03
C GLY A 20 -50.81 -17.68 -9.00
N SER A 21 -50.93 -16.35 -9.07
CA SER A 21 -49.98 -15.51 -9.77
C SER A 21 -48.62 -15.59 -9.06
N ALA A 22 -47.78 -16.53 -9.49
CA ALA A 22 -46.34 -16.46 -9.26
C ALA A 22 -45.83 -15.27 -10.09
N GLY A 23 -45.87 -14.08 -9.49
CA GLY A 23 -45.16 -12.93 -10.03
C GLY A 23 -43.67 -13.27 -10.11
N PRO A 24 -42.96 -12.89 -11.17
CA PRO A 24 -41.53 -13.12 -11.24
C PRO A 24 -40.87 -12.38 -10.09
N THR A 25 -40.29 -13.11 -9.15
CA THR A 25 -39.35 -12.55 -8.18
C THR A 25 -38.13 -12.09 -8.96
N TYR A 26 -38.09 -10.80 -9.29
CA TYR A 26 -36.88 -10.13 -9.72
C TYR A 26 -35.87 -10.23 -8.58
N HIS A 27 -35.03 -11.26 -8.61
CA HIS A 27 -33.75 -11.19 -7.92
C HIS A 27 -32.94 -10.16 -8.71
N SER A 28 -32.91 -8.92 -8.26
CA SER A 28 -32.00 -7.91 -8.79
C SER A 28 -30.57 -8.39 -8.52
N PRO A 29 -29.80 -8.82 -9.54
CA PRO A 29 -28.39 -9.08 -9.36
C PRO A 29 -27.68 -7.77 -9.65
N GLY A 30 -27.32 -7.02 -8.62
CA GLY A 30 -26.48 -5.84 -8.84
C GLY A 30 -26.87 -4.65 -8.00
N GLY A 31 -26.54 -4.73 -6.70
CA GLY A 31 -25.90 -3.57 -6.10
C GLY A 31 -24.51 -3.47 -6.73
N ALA A 32 -24.41 -2.84 -7.91
CA ALA A 32 -23.13 -2.38 -8.40
C ALA A 32 -22.62 -1.42 -7.32
N ALA A 33 -21.57 -1.82 -6.60
CA ALA A 33 -20.88 -0.91 -5.70
C ALA A 33 -20.60 0.37 -6.49
N ALA A 34 -21.11 1.50 -6.00
CA ALA A 34 -20.83 2.79 -6.61
C ALA A 34 -19.31 2.86 -6.88
N PRO A 35 -18.87 3.32 -8.06
CA PRO A 35 -17.44 3.39 -8.38
C PRO A 35 -16.72 4.12 -7.26
N GLN A 36 -15.92 3.41 -6.47
CA GLN A 36 -15.15 4.06 -5.42
C GLN A 36 -14.17 5.01 -6.12
N PRO A 37 -14.05 6.26 -5.65
CA PRO A 37 -13.09 7.19 -6.22
C PRO A 37 -11.68 6.55 -6.18
N PRO A 38 -10.88 6.68 -7.26
CA PRO A 38 -9.58 6.05 -7.34
C PRO A 38 -8.66 6.58 -6.23
N LEU A 39 -7.94 5.67 -5.57
CA LEU A 39 -6.98 6.01 -4.52
C LEU A 39 -5.84 6.85 -5.10
N VAL A 40 -5.73 8.10 -4.65
CA VAL A 40 -4.64 8.98 -5.06
C VAL A 40 -3.38 8.56 -4.31
N THR A 41 -2.37 8.09 -5.04
CA THR A 41 -1.08 7.68 -4.45
C THR A 41 -0.04 8.78 -4.62
N ARG A 42 0.64 9.16 -3.53
CA ARG A 42 1.73 10.14 -3.53
C ARG A 42 2.98 9.57 -2.87
N GLU A 43 4.15 9.88 -3.40
CA GLU A 43 5.39 9.46 -2.78
C GLU A 43 5.82 10.44 -1.68
N LEU A 44 6.19 9.89 -0.53
CA LEU A 44 6.81 10.61 0.57
C LEU A 44 8.30 10.28 0.60
N ALA A 45 9.10 11.15 -0.03
CA ALA A 45 10.54 10.99 -0.07
C ALA A 45 11.17 11.35 1.28
N LEU A 46 11.77 10.36 1.94
CA LEU A 46 12.45 10.47 3.24
C LEU A 46 13.95 10.16 3.09
N SER A 47 14.79 10.88 3.83
CA SER A 47 16.22 10.59 3.91
C SER A 47 16.49 9.42 4.87
N LEU A 48 17.69 8.85 4.83
CA LEU A 48 18.07 7.76 5.73
C LEU A 48 18.11 8.20 7.19
N GLU A 49 18.53 9.43 7.44
CA GLU A 49 18.53 10.04 8.77
C GLU A 49 17.11 10.16 9.32
N GLU A 50 16.17 10.65 8.51
CA GLU A 50 14.75 10.77 8.87
C GLU A 50 14.11 9.41 9.17
N LEU A 51 14.45 8.38 8.39
CA LEU A 51 13.99 7.01 8.60
C LEU A 51 14.63 6.35 9.83
N LEU A 52 15.86 6.74 10.20
CA LEU A 52 16.56 6.20 11.34
C LEU A 52 16.05 6.80 12.65
N THR A 53 15.91 8.13 12.72
CA THR A 53 15.55 8.82 13.98
C THR A 53 14.05 9.06 14.14
N GLY A 54 13.29 8.96 13.03
CA GLY A 54 11.92 9.44 12.97
C GLY A 54 11.85 10.96 12.85
N CYS A 55 10.75 11.45 12.27
CA CYS A 55 10.48 12.88 12.13
C CYS A 55 8.99 13.15 11.92
N THR A 56 8.57 14.41 11.99
CA THR A 56 7.21 14.82 11.64
C THR A 56 7.23 15.64 10.36
N LYS A 57 6.61 15.14 9.29
CA LYS A 57 6.50 15.88 8.02
C LYS A 57 5.11 16.50 7.88
N LYS A 58 5.09 17.80 7.57
CA LYS A 58 3.89 18.53 7.20
C LYS A 58 3.83 18.64 5.68
N ILE A 59 2.79 18.09 5.06
CA ILE A 59 2.63 18.05 3.62
C ILE A 59 1.36 18.79 3.25
N LYS A 60 1.49 19.79 2.38
CA LYS A 60 0.34 20.47 1.79
C LYS A 60 -0.22 19.61 0.66
N VAL A 61 -1.45 19.18 0.82
CA VAL A 61 -2.24 18.52 -0.21
C VAL A 61 -3.23 19.54 -0.78
N THR A 62 -3.42 19.50 -2.09
CA THR A 62 -4.53 20.20 -2.76
C THR A 62 -5.49 19.13 -3.26
N ARG A 63 -6.78 19.32 -2.97
CA ARG A 63 -7.90 18.43 -3.31
C ARG A 63 -9.05 19.22 -3.92
N GLN A 64 -9.92 18.59 -4.68
CA GLN A 64 -11.14 19.17 -5.22
C GLN A 64 -12.33 18.88 -4.29
N ARG A 65 -13.06 19.91 -3.86
CA ARG A 65 -14.33 19.79 -3.12
C ARG A 65 -15.41 20.65 -3.75
N ALA A 66 -16.56 20.06 -4.07
CA ALA A 66 -17.68 20.74 -4.72
C ALA A 66 -17.25 21.62 -5.94
N GLY A 67 -16.30 21.13 -6.74
CA GLY A 67 -15.77 21.84 -7.91
C GLY A 67 -14.80 22.99 -7.62
N ARG A 68 -14.29 23.12 -6.38
CA ARG A 68 -13.29 24.12 -6.00
C ARG A 68 -12.02 23.47 -5.43
N PRO A 69 -10.83 23.97 -5.77
CA PRO A 69 -9.60 23.51 -5.15
C PRO A 69 -9.52 24.00 -3.71
N GLU A 70 -9.24 23.09 -2.79
CA GLU A 70 -9.03 23.35 -1.38
C GLU A 70 -7.67 22.77 -0.98
N ALA A 71 -6.91 23.51 -0.17
CA ALA A 71 -5.64 23.03 0.35
C ALA A 71 -5.74 22.63 1.81
N ASN A 72 -5.18 21.48 2.16
CA ASN A 72 -5.07 20.99 3.54
C ASN A 72 -3.63 20.60 3.85
N THR A 73 -3.24 20.73 5.12
CA THR A 73 -1.91 20.32 5.57
C THR A 73 -2.04 19.05 6.40
N LEU A 74 -1.47 17.97 5.90
CA LEU A 74 -1.42 16.69 6.59
C LEU A 74 -0.12 16.56 7.36
N GLN A 75 -0.22 16.05 8.58
CA GLN A 75 0.93 15.80 9.45
C GLN A 75 1.19 14.29 9.51
N ILE A 76 2.39 13.89 9.09
CA ILE A 76 2.82 12.48 9.06
C ILE A 76 3.91 12.29 10.11
N HIS A 77 3.65 11.42 11.07
CA HIS A 77 4.61 11.02 12.09
C HIS A 77 5.41 9.80 11.61
N VAL A 78 6.58 10.05 11.04
CA VAL A 78 7.51 9.03 10.58
C VAL A 78 8.11 8.33 11.79
N GLN A 79 7.86 7.02 11.92
CA GLN A 79 8.46 6.22 12.98
C GLN A 79 9.86 5.73 12.58
N PRO A 80 10.78 5.64 13.55
CA PRO A 80 12.08 5.01 13.35
C PRO A 80 11.97 3.61 12.73
N GLY A 81 12.83 3.31 11.77
CA GLY A 81 12.94 1.99 11.15
C GLY A 81 12.01 1.72 9.98
N TRP A 82 11.07 2.63 9.66
CA TRP A 82 10.19 2.48 8.50
C TRP A 82 10.96 2.17 7.21
N LYS A 83 10.39 1.26 6.40
CA LYS A 83 10.98 0.77 5.15
C LYS A 83 10.31 1.43 3.97
N ALA A 84 11.03 1.51 2.85
CA ALA A 84 10.45 1.92 1.59
C ALA A 84 9.25 1.02 1.24
N GLY A 85 8.21 1.59 0.66
CA GLY A 85 6.96 0.88 0.33
C GLY A 85 5.90 0.89 1.44
N THR A 86 6.21 1.38 2.64
CA THR A 86 5.21 1.56 3.71
C THR A 86 4.12 2.52 3.23
N LYS A 87 2.84 2.11 3.38
CA LYS A 87 1.67 2.85 2.89
C LYS A 87 0.91 3.52 4.03
N LEU A 88 0.56 4.78 3.87
CA LEU A 88 -0.17 5.60 4.83
C LEU A 88 -1.43 6.16 4.17
N THR A 89 -2.60 5.67 4.57
CA THR A 89 -3.88 6.09 3.97
C THR A 89 -4.54 7.16 4.84
N PHE A 90 -4.90 8.27 4.23
CA PHE A 90 -5.63 9.38 4.82
C PHE A 90 -7.04 9.41 4.23
N PRO A 91 -8.05 8.92 4.99
CA PRO A 91 -9.40 8.80 4.49
C PRO A 91 -10.05 10.16 4.28
N GLY A 92 -10.74 10.34 3.14
CA GLY A 92 -11.47 11.58 2.83
C GLY A 92 -10.59 12.81 2.53
N GLU A 93 -9.27 12.63 2.43
CA GLU A 93 -8.32 13.70 2.10
C GLU A 93 -8.09 13.86 0.59
N GLY A 94 -8.65 12.98 -0.23
CA GLY A 94 -8.59 13.00 -1.69
C GLY A 94 -9.66 13.87 -2.35
N ASP A 95 -9.78 13.71 -3.67
CA ASP A 95 -10.74 14.47 -4.46
C ASP A 95 -12.17 13.96 -4.28
N GLN A 96 -13.12 14.89 -4.25
CA GLN A 96 -14.55 14.59 -4.30
C GLN A 96 -15.00 14.60 -5.77
N LEU A 97 -15.20 13.41 -6.35
CA LEU A 97 -15.57 13.25 -7.76
C LEU A 97 -17.08 13.36 -8.04
N GLY A 98 -17.92 13.32 -7.00
CA GLY A 98 -19.38 13.42 -7.11
C GLY A 98 -19.94 14.79 -6.74
N GLY A 99 -21.27 14.93 -6.85
CA GLY A 99 -22.00 16.15 -6.49
C GLY A 99 -21.95 16.48 -4.99
N PRO A 100 -22.58 17.60 -4.58
CA PRO A 100 -22.67 18.01 -3.18
C PRO A 100 -23.25 16.86 -2.32
N GLY A 101 -22.49 16.40 -1.32
CA GLY A 101 -22.87 15.27 -0.45
C GLY A 101 -22.21 13.93 -0.78
N SER A 102 -21.46 13.83 -1.88
CA SER A 102 -20.66 12.62 -2.17
C SER A 102 -19.41 12.53 -1.28
N PRO A 103 -18.99 11.33 -0.83
CA PRO A 103 -17.77 11.18 -0.04
C PRO A 103 -16.53 11.59 -0.85
N ALA A 104 -15.56 12.19 -0.17
CA ALA A 104 -14.24 12.42 -0.73
C ALA A 104 -13.47 11.11 -0.83
N GLY A 105 -12.59 10.99 -1.83
CA GLY A 105 -11.67 9.87 -1.93
C GLY A 105 -10.55 9.91 -0.90
N ASP A 106 -9.70 8.90 -0.95
CA ASP A 106 -8.58 8.74 -0.02
C ASP A 106 -7.26 9.12 -0.67
N ILE A 107 -6.28 9.50 0.15
CA ILE A 107 -4.89 9.68 -0.29
C ILE A 107 -4.02 8.66 0.40
N CYS A 108 -3.25 7.90 -0.37
CA CYS A 108 -2.21 7.02 0.14
C CYS A 108 -0.84 7.65 -0.09
N PHE A 109 -0.07 7.86 0.98
CA PHE A 109 1.35 8.16 0.87
C PHE A 109 2.15 6.86 0.91
N VAL A 110 3.06 6.69 -0.04
CA VAL A 110 4.02 5.58 -0.06
C VAL A 110 5.39 6.14 0.28
N ILE A 111 6.04 5.56 1.29
CA ILE A 111 7.38 5.98 1.68
C ILE A 111 8.37 5.59 0.58
N ALA A 112 9.10 6.58 0.09
CA ALA A 112 10.22 6.40 -0.81
C ALA A 112 11.51 6.80 -0.09
N GLN A 113 12.53 5.96 -0.15
CA GLN A 113 13.83 6.30 0.40
C GLN A 113 14.62 7.12 -0.62
N LYS A 114 15.12 8.27 -0.19
CA LYS A 114 16.03 9.08 -1.00
C LYS A 114 17.41 8.40 -1.11
N PRO A 115 18.04 8.40 -2.29
CA PRO A 115 19.44 8.00 -2.40
C PRO A 115 20.31 8.86 -1.48
N HIS A 116 21.22 8.23 -0.73
CA HIS A 116 22.16 8.91 0.14
C HIS A 116 23.58 8.82 -0.45
N PRO A 117 24.39 9.90 -0.42
CA PRO A 117 25.66 9.96 -1.14
C PRO A 117 26.74 8.99 -0.66
N ARG A 118 26.65 8.49 0.58
CA ARG A 118 27.64 7.58 1.17
C ARG A 118 27.10 6.21 1.57
N TYR A 119 25.79 6.11 1.78
CA TYR A 119 25.17 4.95 2.43
C TYR A 119 24.09 4.39 1.53
N ALA A 120 24.12 3.08 1.34
CA ALA A 120 23.02 2.33 0.74
C ALA A 120 22.37 1.49 1.83
N ARG A 121 21.05 1.50 1.92
CA ARG A 121 20.34 0.62 2.87
C ARG A 121 20.03 -0.70 2.19
N VAL A 122 20.45 -1.78 2.81
CA VAL A 122 20.18 -3.15 2.38
C VAL A 122 19.46 -3.86 3.52
N GLY A 123 18.14 -3.97 3.41
CA GLY A 123 17.30 -4.49 4.50
C GLY A 123 17.34 -3.60 5.73
N ASP A 124 17.93 -4.12 6.81
CA ASP A 124 18.10 -3.43 8.08
C ASP A 124 19.54 -2.92 8.30
N ASP A 125 20.43 -3.17 7.33
CA ASP A 125 21.83 -2.76 7.37
C ASP A 125 22.10 -1.55 6.46
N LEU A 126 23.22 -0.87 6.72
CA LEU A 126 23.76 0.19 5.90
C LEU A 126 25.11 -0.23 5.32
N GLU A 127 25.21 -0.24 4.01
CA GLU A 127 26.45 -0.48 3.28
C GLU A 127 27.12 0.85 2.90
N VAL A 128 28.45 0.88 3.00
CA VAL A 128 29.29 2.02 2.59
C VAL A 128 30.45 1.51 1.75
N HIS A 129 30.72 2.19 0.65
CA HIS A 129 31.89 1.91 -0.18
C HIS A 129 32.95 2.96 0.07
N THR A 130 34.07 2.54 0.65
CA THR A 130 35.25 3.38 0.85
C THR A 130 36.41 2.86 0.01
N ARG A 131 37.28 3.77 -0.44
CA ARG A 131 38.52 3.40 -1.12
C ARG A 131 39.63 3.33 -0.08
N ALA A 132 40.31 2.20 -0.02
CA ALA A 132 41.51 2.00 0.79
C ALA A 132 42.64 1.46 -0.09
N THR A 133 43.89 1.81 0.22
CA THR A 133 45.02 1.25 -0.51
C THR A 133 45.43 -0.10 0.07
N LEU A 134 46.01 -0.98 -0.75
CA LEU A 134 46.56 -2.26 -0.27
C LEU A 134 47.55 -2.06 0.87
N LYS A 135 48.33 -0.97 0.85
CA LYS A 135 49.29 -0.63 1.91
C LYS A 135 48.59 -0.38 3.25
N ASP A 136 47.44 0.27 3.22
CA ASP A 136 46.66 0.58 4.44
C ASP A 136 46.09 -0.71 5.03
N VAL A 137 45.59 -1.59 4.16
CA VAL A 137 45.05 -2.90 4.57
C VAL A 137 46.13 -3.82 5.13
N VAL A 138 47.28 -3.93 4.47
CA VAL A 138 48.40 -4.79 4.92
C VAL A 138 48.95 -4.33 6.27
N ARG A 139 48.95 -3.01 6.54
CA ARG A 139 49.38 -2.44 7.82
C ARG A 139 48.32 -2.52 8.92
N GLY A 140 47.11 -2.94 8.57
CA GLY A 140 45.99 -2.96 9.48
C GLY A 140 45.58 -1.58 9.98
N GLN A 141 45.63 -0.56 9.11
CA GLN A 141 45.21 0.80 9.43
C GLN A 141 43.75 0.86 9.86
N GLU A 142 43.45 1.79 10.76
CA GLU A 142 42.09 2.11 11.18
C GLU A 142 41.55 3.23 10.28
N ILE A 143 40.37 3.01 9.70
CA ILE A 143 39.65 4.02 8.93
C ILE A 143 38.50 4.59 9.76
N GLU A 144 38.26 5.88 9.60
CA GLU A 144 37.12 6.58 10.20
C GLU A 144 35.99 6.68 9.18
N VAL A 145 34.83 6.15 9.53
CA VAL A 145 33.61 6.16 8.74
C VAL A 145 32.61 7.12 9.41
N PRO A 146 32.25 8.25 8.77
CA PRO A 146 31.38 9.24 9.40
C PRO A 146 29.98 8.68 9.64
N HIS A 147 29.49 8.67 10.88
CA HIS A 147 28.18 8.11 11.21
C HIS A 147 27.03 8.77 10.42
N LEU A 148 25.95 8.02 10.14
CA LEU A 148 24.78 8.53 9.40
C LEU A 148 24.12 9.72 10.11
N VAL A 149 24.01 9.66 11.45
CA VAL A 149 23.57 10.77 12.29
C VAL A 149 24.73 11.75 12.51
N PRO A 150 24.60 13.04 12.13
CA PRO A 150 25.70 14.01 12.25
C PRO A 150 26.19 14.25 13.69
N ALA A 151 25.34 14.04 14.69
CA ALA A 151 25.67 14.25 16.11
C ALA A 151 26.40 13.06 16.76
N ALA A 152 26.50 11.92 16.08
CA ALA A 152 27.14 10.73 16.61
C ALA A 152 28.65 10.68 16.26
N PRO A 153 29.48 10.08 17.11
CA PRO A 153 30.91 9.94 16.83
C PRO A 153 31.14 9.07 15.57
N PRO A 154 32.23 9.31 14.82
CA PRO A 154 32.58 8.48 13.67
C PRO A 154 32.84 7.04 14.11
N LEU A 155 32.44 6.10 13.25
CA LEU A 155 32.72 4.69 13.43
C LEU A 155 34.18 4.42 13.03
N ARG A 156 34.87 3.60 13.81
CA ARG A 156 36.24 3.17 13.53
C ARG A 156 36.21 1.73 13.05
N ALA A 157 36.76 1.48 11.87
CA ALA A 157 36.90 0.13 11.34
C ALA A 157 38.37 -0.16 11.06
N ARG A 158 38.87 -1.28 11.59
CA ARG A 158 40.22 -1.75 11.27
C ARG A 158 40.19 -2.48 9.94
N LEU A 159 41.03 -2.06 9.00
CA LEU A 159 41.23 -2.77 7.76
C LEU A 159 42.00 -4.05 8.05
N ASP A 160 41.55 -5.18 7.53
CA ASP A 160 42.26 -6.45 7.66
C ASP A 160 42.51 -7.11 6.30
N GLN A 161 43.49 -8.01 6.24
CA GLN A 161 43.83 -8.70 4.99
C GLN A 161 42.72 -9.66 4.52
N ALA A 162 41.77 -10.05 5.39
CA ALA A 162 40.65 -10.91 5.02
C ALA A 162 39.61 -10.14 4.18
N GLN A 163 39.46 -8.83 4.39
CA GLN A 163 38.58 -7.94 3.64
C GLN A 163 39.00 -7.75 2.17
N LEU A 164 40.26 -8.07 1.81
CA LEU A 164 40.72 -8.05 0.42
C LEU A 164 40.06 -9.14 -0.44
N ALA A 165 39.65 -10.26 0.15
CA ALA A 165 39.11 -11.41 -0.57
C ALA A 165 37.67 -11.19 -1.09
N GLY A 166 36.95 -10.21 -0.54
CA GLY A 166 35.56 -9.89 -0.91
C GLY A 166 35.38 -8.59 -1.70
N SER A 167 36.44 -7.82 -1.90
CA SER A 167 36.37 -6.52 -2.57
C SER A 167 36.33 -6.69 -4.09
N ARG A 168 35.18 -6.36 -4.71
CA ARG A 168 35.06 -6.37 -6.18
C ARG A 168 35.87 -5.22 -6.77
N HIS A 169 36.72 -5.53 -7.76
CA HIS A 169 37.51 -4.58 -8.54
C HIS A 169 36.67 -3.70 -9.44
#